data_AF-A0A0G0JK69-F1
#
_entry.id   AF-A0A0G0JK69-F1
#
_cell.length_a   1.000
_cell.length_b   1.000
_cell.length_c   1.000
_cell.angle_alpha   90.00
_cell.angle_beta   90.00
_cell.angle_gamma   90.00
#
_symmetry.space_group_name_H-M   'P 1'
#
loop_
_entity.id
_entity.type
_entity.pdbx_description
1 polymer ?
#
loop_
_entity_poly.entity_id
_entity_poly.type
_entity_poly.pdbx_seq_one_letter_code
_entity_poly.pdbx_strand_id
1 'polypeptide(L)'
;MTDEAGSKFEDGSSLHEKIDNPEKTITLEYGDSSERSVTLREIFEPFLNRTLRDGGIMEWKRTDLSRVGEVVTYMDGENEEEYEITDEAGKATLGVENFEGRKIMVCDSFEIEHDLQGSGLGRKLWMERVEPKVKEYQIKEIRATHVMAASEGFWAKVGFNPAGENSRTWVKNI
;
A
#
# COMPACT_ATOMS: atom_id res chain seq x y z
N MET A 1 -16.11 -17.90 -55.70
CA MET A 1 -16.78 -16.67 -55.27
C MET A 1 -17.71 -17.08 -54.14
N THR A 2 -17.51 -16.76 -52.86
CA THR A 2 -16.58 -15.90 -52.11
C THR A 2 -16.67 -16.44 -50.67
N ASP A 3 -15.61 -17.07 -50.18
CA ASP A 3 -14.67 -16.55 -49.17
C ASP A 3 -15.25 -16.46 -47.75
N GLU A 4 -14.77 -17.37 -46.91
CA GLU A 4 -14.93 -17.45 -45.47
C GLU A 4 -14.20 -16.27 -44.81
N ALA A 5 -14.95 -15.33 -44.23
CA ALA A 5 -14.37 -14.32 -43.35
C ALA A 5 -14.22 -14.93 -41.94
N GLY A 6 -13.08 -15.56 -41.71
CA GLY A 6 -12.60 -15.91 -40.38
C GLY A 6 -12.43 -14.66 -39.54
N SER A 7 -13.29 -14.48 -38.53
CA SER A 7 -13.06 -13.52 -37.46
C SER A 7 -12.03 -14.13 -36.51
N LYS A 8 -10.75 -13.85 -36.78
CA LYS A 8 -9.69 -13.95 -35.77
C LYS A 8 -10.00 -12.91 -34.71
N PHE A 9 -10.56 -13.36 -33.58
CA PHE A 9 -10.44 -12.60 -32.35
C PHE A 9 -8.97 -12.64 -31.97
N GLU A 10 -8.25 -11.57 -32.31
CA GLU A 10 -6.91 -11.35 -31.82
C GLU A 10 -6.97 -11.30 -30.29
N ASP A 11 -6.15 -12.19 -29.75
CA ASP A 11 -5.75 -12.34 -28.36
C ASP A 11 -5.82 -11.01 -27.60
N GLY A 12 -6.88 -10.86 -26.80
CA GLY A 12 -7.05 -9.78 -25.83
C GLY A 12 -6.02 -9.96 -24.73
N SER A 13 -4.76 -9.70 -25.08
CA SER A 13 -3.64 -9.62 -24.16
C SER A 13 -3.95 -8.49 -23.20
N SER A 14 -4.46 -8.88 -22.03
CA SER A 14 -4.65 -8.06 -20.84
C SER A 14 -3.33 -7.34 -20.55
N LEU A 15 -3.22 -6.09 -21.00
CA LEU A 15 -2.12 -5.14 -20.77
C LEU A 15 -2.07 -4.67 -19.30
N HIS A 16 -2.23 -5.60 -18.36
CA HIS A 16 -2.16 -5.33 -16.93
C HIS A 16 -1.05 -6.22 -16.38
N GLU A 17 0.16 -5.74 -16.54
CA GLU A 17 1.37 -6.39 -16.03
C GLU A 17 1.28 -6.39 -14.50
N LYS A 18 0.85 -7.51 -13.94
CA LYS A 18 1.07 -7.80 -12.52
C LYS A 18 2.56 -7.84 -12.31
N ILE A 19 3.10 -6.85 -11.62
CA ILE A 19 4.51 -6.84 -11.25
C ILE A 19 4.62 -7.62 -9.93
N ASP A 20 4.76 -8.93 -10.07
CA ASP A 20 5.19 -9.79 -8.97
C ASP A 20 6.70 -9.60 -8.82
N ASN A 21 7.13 -8.97 -7.74
CA ASN A 21 8.56 -8.84 -7.48
C ASN A 21 9.06 -10.16 -6.91
N PRO A 22 10.23 -10.66 -7.37
CA PRO A 22 10.80 -11.87 -6.84
C PRO A 22 11.02 -11.73 -5.33
N GLU A 23 10.87 -12.84 -4.61
CA GLU A 23 11.15 -12.90 -3.18
C GLU A 23 12.55 -12.35 -2.90
N LYS A 24 12.62 -11.41 -1.95
CA LYS A 24 13.87 -10.77 -1.57
C LYS A 24 14.09 -10.96 -0.09
N THR A 25 15.20 -11.62 0.25
CA THR A 25 15.71 -11.61 1.63
C THR A 25 16.37 -10.27 1.90
N ILE A 26 15.92 -9.57 2.93
CA ILE A 26 16.56 -8.37 3.46
C ILE A 26 16.85 -8.57 4.94
N THR A 27 17.97 -8.01 5.42
CA THR A 27 18.22 -7.91 6.86
C THR A 27 17.53 -6.65 7.35
N LEU A 28 16.63 -6.80 8.33
CA LEU A 28 16.04 -5.68 9.04
C LEU A 28 16.75 -5.54 10.39
N GLU A 29 17.20 -4.31 10.67
CA GLU A 29 17.67 -3.92 11.98
C GLU A 29 16.47 -3.45 12.80
N TYR A 30 16.16 -4.18 13.87
CA TYR A 30 15.14 -3.79 14.82
C TYR A 30 15.76 -2.90 15.92
N GLY A 31 14.97 -1.98 16.46
CA GLY A 31 15.41 -0.98 17.44
C GLY A 31 15.92 -1.56 18.78
N ASP A 32 15.83 -2.89 18.96
CA ASP A 32 16.33 -3.66 20.09
C ASP A 32 17.73 -4.27 19.86
N SER A 33 18.43 -3.84 18.80
CA SER A 33 19.76 -4.36 18.40
C SER A 33 19.72 -5.80 17.87
N SER A 34 18.54 -6.36 17.59
CA SER A 34 18.42 -7.66 16.92
C SER A 34 18.45 -7.47 15.40
N GLU A 35 19.35 -8.21 14.74
CA GLU A 35 19.35 -8.36 13.28
C GLU A 35 18.52 -9.60 12.95
N ARG A 36 17.52 -9.45 12.07
CA ARG A 36 16.76 -10.59 11.55
C ARG A 36 16.78 -10.59 10.03
N SER A 37 17.05 -11.77 9.45
CA SER A 37 16.87 -12.02 8.02
C SER A 37 15.40 -12.25 7.74
N VAL A 38 14.82 -11.40 6.90
CA VAL A 38 13.40 -11.40 6.57
C VAL A 38 13.25 -11.70 5.08
N THR A 39 12.46 -12.71 4.73
CA THR A 39 12.12 -13.03 3.33
C THR A 39 10.80 -12.37 2.99
N LEU A 40 10.83 -11.48 1.99
CA LEU A 40 9.67 -10.67 1.64
C LEU A 40 9.23 -10.96 0.22
N ARG A 41 7.92 -10.97 0.02
CA ARG A 41 7.29 -10.91 -1.30
C ARG A 41 6.47 -9.64 -1.40
N GLU A 42 6.55 -8.94 -2.54
CA GLU A 42 5.81 -7.71 -2.77
C GLU A 42 5.07 -7.78 -4.10
N ILE A 43 3.77 -7.58 -4.05
CA ILE A 43 2.87 -7.57 -5.20
C ILE A 43 2.35 -6.14 -5.37
N PHE A 44 2.44 -5.65 -6.60
CA PHE A 44 1.88 -4.36 -6.99
C PHE A 44 0.95 -4.57 -8.18
N GLU A 45 -0.34 -4.33 -7.98
CA GLU A 45 -1.35 -4.62 -9.00
C GLU A 45 -2.42 -3.52 -9.12
N PRO A 46 -2.91 -3.26 -10.34
CA PRO A 46 -4.10 -2.45 -10.53
C PRO A 46 -5.34 -3.21 -10.02
N PHE A 47 -6.10 -2.60 -9.11
CA PHE A 47 -7.29 -3.18 -8.49
C PHE A 47 -8.55 -3.08 -9.39
N LEU A 48 -8.53 -2.24 -10.44
CA LEU A 48 -9.61 -2.11 -11.43
C LEU A 48 -9.05 -1.97 -12.86
N ASN A 49 -9.85 -2.35 -13.87
CA ASN A 49 -9.58 -2.29 -15.33
C ASN A 49 -9.28 -0.88 -15.90
N ARG A 50 -8.90 0.10 -15.07
CA ARG A 50 -8.47 1.43 -15.50
C ARG A 50 -7.02 1.64 -15.11
N THR A 51 -6.23 2.21 -16.01
CA THR A 51 -4.86 2.61 -15.68
C THR A 51 -4.90 3.75 -14.65
N LEU A 52 -3.92 3.83 -13.76
CA LEU A 52 -3.80 4.94 -12.79
C LEU A 52 -3.80 6.32 -13.44
N ARG A 53 -3.28 6.39 -14.67
CA ARG A 53 -3.30 7.60 -15.49
C ARG A 53 -4.71 8.10 -15.76
N ASP A 54 -5.68 7.19 -15.82
CA ASP A 54 -7.10 7.41 -16.16
C ASP A 54 -8.03 7.23 -14.95
N GLY A 55 -7.48 7.31 -13.74
CA GLY A 55 -8.22 7.18 -12.49
C GLY A 55 -8.42 5.74 -12.01
N GLY A 56 -7.43 4.88 -12.27
CA GLY A 56 -7.35 3.54 -11.71
C GLY A 56 -7.07 3.50 -10.21
N ILE A 57 -7.36 2.34 -9.61
CA ILE A 57 -7.02 2.01 -8.23
C ILE A 57 -5.78 1.09 -8.28
N MET A 58 -4.81 1.37 -7.42
CA MET A 58 -3.67 0.52 -7.10
C MET A 58 -3.93 -0.21 -5.81
N GLU A 59 -3.57 -1.48 -5.79
CA GLU A 59 -3.32 -2.22 -4.56
C GLU A 59 -1.83 -2.57 -4.49
N TRP A 60 -1.26 -2.29 -3.32
CA TRP A 60 0.06 -2.78 -2.95
C TRP A 60 -0.11 -3.74 -1.78
N LYS A 61 0.51 -4.92 -1.88
CA LYS A 61 0.56 -5.92 -0.84
C LYS A 61 2.00 -6.36 -0.61
N ARG A 62 2.43 -6.37 0.65
CA ARG A 62 3.71 -6.92 1.11
C ARG A 62 3.44 -8.06 2.06
N THR A 63 4.20 -9.12 1.89
CA THR A 63 4.12 -10.37 2.61
C THR A 63 5.47 -10.62 3.28
N ASP A 64 5.49 -10.84 4.59
CA ASP A 64 6.66 -11.34 5.32
C ASP A 64 6.53 -12.85 5.48
N LEU A 65 7.34 -13.61 4.73
CA LEU A 65 7.33 -15.07 4.75
C LEU A 65 8.19 -15.65 5.88
N SER A 66 8.97 -14.84 6.59
CA SER A 66 9.96 -15.35 7.55
C SER A 66 9.36 -15.83 8.86
N ARG A 67 8.14 -15.40 9.18
CA ARG A 67 7.48 -15.65 10.47
C ARG A 67 6.04 -16.18 10.33
N VAL A 68 5.61 -16.49 9.11
CA VAL A 68 4.25 -16.99 8.86
C VAL A 68 3.99 -18.24 9.67
N GLY A 69 2.87 -18.24 10.41
CA GLY A 69 2.47 -19.34 11.29
C GLY A 69 3.09 -19.30 12.69
N GLU A 70 3.94 -18.31 13.00
CA GLU A 70 4.37 -18.07 14.39
C GLU A 70 3.21 -17.45 15.18
N VAL A 71 2.93 -17.99 16.37
CA VAL A 71 2.01 -17.34 17.33
C VAL A 71 2.82 -16.41 18.21
N VAL A 72 2.44 -15.14 18.23
CA VAL A 72 3.01 -14.12 19.11
C VAL A 72 1.97 -13.65 20.12
N THR A 73 2.44 -13.41 21.33
CA THR A 73 1.64 -12.80 22.38
C THR A 73 1.79 -11.28 22.32
N TYR A 74 0.68 -10.58 22.14
CA TYR A 74 0.60 -9.13 22.22
C TYR A 74 -0.04 -8.69 23.55
N MET A 75 0.46 -7.59 24.08
CA MET A 75 -0.02 -6.98 25.32
C MET A 75 -0.56 -5.59 25.02
N ASP A 76 -1.88 -5.41 25.11
CA ASP A 76 -2.53 -4.08 25.10
C ASP A 76 -2.96 -3.71 26.52
N GLY A 77 -2.10 -2.99 27.24
CA GLY A 77 -2.30 -2.70 28.65
C GLY A 77 -2.25 -3.96 29.51
N GLU A 78 -3.39 -4.39 30.07
CA GLU A 78 -3.52 -5.61 30.87
C GLU A 78 -4.10 -6.80 30.07
N ASN A 79 -4.48 -6.58 28.80
CA ASN A 79 -5.01 -7.64 27.95
C ASN A 79 -3.88 -8.33 27.21
N GLU A 80 -3.83 -9.65 27.37
CA GLU A 80 -2.93 -10.55 26.66
C GLU A 80 -3.71 -11.26 25.55
N GLU A 81 -3.32 -11.04 24.29
CA GLU A 81 -3.92 -11.71 23.15
C GLU A 81 -2.84 -12.44 22.34
N GLU A 82 -3.11 -13.70 22.02
CA GLU A 82 -2.28 -14.46 21.09
C GLU A 82 -2.77 -14.25 19.66
N TYR A 83 -1.83 -13.96 18.76
CA TYR A 83 -2.09 -13.75 17.35
C TYR A 83 -1.11 -14.56 16.50
N GLU A 84 -1.59 -15.24 15.47
CA GLU A 84 -0.77 -15.95 14.49
C GLU A 84 -0.33 -14.99 13.38
N ILE A 85 0.97 -14.86 13.19
CA ILE A 85 1.56 -14.03 12.13
C ILE A 85 1.15 -14.58 10.78
N THR A 86 0.46 -13.74 10.01
CA THR A 86 0.00 -14.09 8.66
C THR A 86 1.06 -13.83 7.61
N ASP A 87 0.78 -14.23 6.36
CA ASP A 87 1.61 -13.92 5.19
C ASP A 87 1.35 -12.51 4.64
N GLU A 88 0.81 -11.60 5.46
CA GLU A 88 0.71 -10.18 5.15
C GLU A 88 1.66 -9.42 6.07
N ALA A 89 2.19 -8.30 5.62
CA ALA A 89 3.07 -7.41 6.40
C ALA A 89 2.66 -5.95 6.24
N GLY A 90 2.04 -5.63 5.10
CA GLY A 90 1.35 -4.38 4.91
C GLY A 90 0.59 -4.36 3.60
N LYS A 91 -0.46 -3.54 3.58
CA LYS A 91 -1.33 -3.34 2.43
C LYS A 91 -1.65 -1.86 2.27
N ALA A 92 -1.78 -1.39 1.04
CA ALA A 92 -2.37 -0.08 0.78
C ALA A 92 -3.24 -0.09 -0.46
N THR A 93 -4.34 0.65 -0.40
CA THR A 93 -5.22 0.91 -1.54
C THR A 93 -5.18 2.39 -1.89
N LEU A 94 -4.80 2.69 -3.13
CA LEU A 94 -4.57 4.05 -3.63
C LEU A 94 -5.37 4.28 -4.91
N GLY A 95 -6.31 5.21 -4.92
CA GLY A 95 -6.98 5.72 -6.11
C GLY A 95 -6.34 7.00 -6.65
N VAL A 96 -6.50 7.27 -7.94
CA VAL A 96 -6.24 8.59 -8.51
C VAL A 96 -7.56 9.15 -9.06
N GLU A 97 -7.86 10.40 -8.74
CA GLU A 97 -9.06 11.10 -9.18
C GLU A 97 -8.67 12.38 -9.93
N ASN A 98 -9.47 12.75 -10.93
CA ASN A 98 -9.35 14.04 -11.60
C ASN A 98 -10.48 14.95 -11.10
N PHE A 99 -10.14 16.00 -10.37
CA PHE A 99 -11.09 16.97 -9.84
C PHE A 99 -10.68 18.38 -10.26
N GLU A 100 -11.55 19.10 -10.95
CA GLU A 100 -11.30 20.47 -11.44
C GLU A 100 -9.97 20.64 -12.21
N GLY A 101 -9.60 19.63 -13.00
CA GLY A 101 -8.35 19.62 -13.77
C GLY A 101 -7.10 19.34 -12.93
N ARG A 102 -7.25 18.97 -11.65
CA ARG A 102 -6.16 18.55 -10.76
C ARG A 102 -6.24 17.05 -10.52
N LYS A 103 -5.08 16.41 -10.45
CA LYS A 103 -4.96 15.00 -10.06
C LYS A 103 -4.80 14.91 -8.56
N ILE A 104 -5.70 14.18 -7.93
CA ILE A 104 -5.74 13.93 -6.49
C ILE A 104 -5.51 12.44 -6.30
N MET A 105 -4.56 12.06 -5.45
CA MET A 105 -4.42 10.67 -5.03
C MET A 105 -5.22 10.46 -3.74
N VAL A 106 -6.03 9.42 -3.68
CA VAL A 106 -6.81 9.05 -2.50
C VAL A 106 -6.24 7.75 -1.95
N CYS A 107 -5.72 7.78 -0.73
CA CYS A 107 -5.35 6.61 0.04
C CYS A 107 -6.54 6.22 0.90
N ASP A 108 -7.19 5.13 0.52
CA ASP A 108 -8.38 4.62 1.20
C ASP A 108 -8.02 3.72 2.38
N SER A 109 -6.96 2.91 2.21
CA SER A 109 -6.37 2.11 3.27
C SER A 109 -4.84 2.14 3.19
N PHE A 110 -4.21 2.12 4.37
CA PHE A 110 -2.78 1.89 4.54
C PHE A 110 -2.59 1.18 5.88
N GLU A 111 -2.27 -0.10 5.80
CA GLU A 111 -2.29 -1.03 6.92
C GLU A 111 -0.93 -1.71 7.03
N ILE A 112 -0.48 -1.87 8.27
CA ILE A 112 0.73 -2.60 8.63
C ILE A 112 0.28 -3.63 9.66
N GLU A 113 0.79 -4.85 9.51
CA GLU A 113 0.53 -5.91 10.47
C GLU A 113 0.87 -5.48 11.89
N HIS A 114 0.09 -6.00 12.82
CA HIS A 114 0.09 -5.52 14.19
C HIS A 114 1.49 -5.61 14.85
N ASP A 115 2.20 -6.73 14.64
CA ASP A 115 3.54 -6.97 15.18
C ASP A 115 4.64 -6.13 14.52
N LEU A 116 4.36 -5.54 13.37
CA LEU A 116 5.26 -4.65 12.63
C LEU A 116 4.98 -3.17 12.89
N GLN A 117 3.95 -2.83 13.66
CA GLN A 117 3.67 -1.44 14.04
C GLN A 117 4.81 -0.88 14.91
N GLY A 118 5.10 0.42 14.77
CA GLY A 118 6.19 1.08 15.49
C GLY A 118 7.60 0.80 14.97
N SER A 119 7.81 -0.22 14.12
CA SER A 119 9.13 -0.56 13.53
C SER A 119 9.67 0.49 12.55
N GLY A 120 8.87 1.50 12.18
CA GLY A 120 9.19 2.46 11.12
C GLY A 120 8.92 1.93 9.71
N LEU A 121 8.49 0.67 9.56
CA LEU A 121 8.19 0.04 8.28
C LEU A 121 7.17 0.83 7.45
N GLY A 122 6.06 1.25 8.06
CA GLY A 122 5.03 2.04 7.35
C GLY A 122 5.59 3.32 6.72
N ARG A 123 6.48 4.04 7.42
CA ARG A 123 7.12 5.26 6.89
C ARG A 123 8.02 4.94 5.71
N LYS A 124 8.85 3.89 5.84
CA LYS A 124 9.73 3.44 4.77
C LYS A 124 8.93 3.08 3.51
N LEU A 125 7.87 2.29 3.67
CA LEU A 125 7.02 1.85 2.56
C LEU A 125 6.29 3.02 1.90
N TRP A 126 5.78 3.97 2.68
CA TRP A 126 5.20 5.19 2.12
C TRP A 126 6.19 5.95 1.24
N MET A 127 7.42 6.18 1.72
CA MET A 127 8.45 6.93 1.00
C MET A 127 9.00 6.19 -0.23
N GLU A 128 9.13 4.86 -0.16
CA GLU A 128 9.72 4.06 -1.24
C GLU A 128 8.70 3.63 -2.31
N ARG A 129 7.42 3.55 -1.96
CA ARG A 129 6.37 2.99 -2.85
C ARG A 129 5.31 4.01 -3.24
N VAL A 130 4.85 4.84 -2.31
CA VAL A 130 3.74 5.77 -2.57
C VAL A 130 4.25 7.11 -3.09
N GLU A 131 5.20 7.74 -2.40
CA GLU A 131 5.75 9.05 -2.79
C GLU A 131 6.32 9.11 -4.21
N PRO A 132 7.01 8.08 -4.74
CA PRO A 132 7.48 8.12 -6.13
C PRO A 132 6.33 8.20 -7.14
N LYS A 133 5.18 7.58 -6.85
CA LYS A 133 3.98 7.60 -7.70
C LYS A 133 3.31 8.96 -7.74
N VAL A 134 3.42 9.74 -6.67
CA VAL A 134 2.94 11.12 -6.60
C VAL A 134 3.59 11.96 -7.71
N LYS A 135 4.92 11.84 -7.86
CA LYS A 135 5.68 12.53 -8.92
C LYS A 135 5.38 11.95 -10.30
N GLU A 136 5.41 10.62 -10.44
CA GLU A 136 5.16 9.92 -11.70
C GLU A 136 3.81 10.34 -12.33
N TYR A 137 2.76 10.44 -11.49
CA TYR A 137 1.42 10.76 -11.96
C TYR A 137 1.06 12.24 -11.90
N GLN A 138 2.01 13.12 -11.55
CA GLN A 138 1.80 14.58 -11.44
C GLN A 138 0.67 14.94 -10.48
N ILE A 139 0.55 14.18 -9.40
CA ILE A 139 -0.42 14.40 -8.33
C ILE A 139 -0.15 15.76 -7.68
N LYS A 140 -1.22 16.50 -7.38
CA LYS A 140 -1.17 17.82 -6.74
C LYS A 140 -1.59 17.79 -5.29
N GLU A 141 -2.33 16.76 -4.90
CA GLU A 141 -2.87 16.60 -3.57
C GLU A 141 -3.01 15.11 -3.27
N ILE A 142 -2.68 14.70 -2.05
CA ILE A 142 -2.96 13.37 -1.54
C ILE A 142 -3.97 13.49 -0.40
N ARG A 143 -5.00 12.66 -0.42
CA ARG A 143 -6.00 12.52 0.64
C ARG A 143 -5.86 11.15 1.27
N ALA A 144 -5.63 11.09 2.58
CA ALA A 144 -5.83 9.87 3.35
C ALA A 144 -7.22 9.94 3.97
N THR A 145 -8.10 9.00 3.64
CA THR A 145 -9.45 8.91 4.21
C THR A 145 -9.47 7.96 5.40
N HIS A 146 -10.50 8.08 6.24
CA HIS A 146 -10.73 7.20 7.39
C HIS A 146 -9.57 7.09 8.40
N VAL A 147 -8.70 8.09 8.48
CA VAL A 147 -7.57 8.12 9.43
C VAL A 147 -8.05 7.84 10.85
N MET A 148 -7.35 6.93 11.51
CA MET A 148 -7.61 6.50 12.87
C MET A 148 -6.75 7.32 13.84
N ALA A 149 -7.26 7.61 15.04
CA ALA A 149 -6.54 8.39 16.05
C ALA A 149 -5.14 7.80 16.35
N ALA A 150 -5.03 6.48 16.41
CA ALA A 150 -3.78 5.77 16.65
C ALA A 150 -2.72 5.99 15.54
N SER A 151 -3.12 6.33 14.31
CA SER A 151 -2.21 6.54 13.17
C SER A 151 -1.94 8.01 12.85
N GLU A 152 -2.53 8.97 13.55
CA GLU A 152 -2.32 10.41 13.31
C GLU A 152 -0.84 10.81 13.38
N GLY A 153 -0.10 10.27 14.35
CA GLY A 153 1.33 10.52 14.49
C GLY A 153 2.15 10.02 13.30
N PHE A 154 1.72 8.95 12.62
CA PHE A 154 2.33 8.50 11.37
C PHE A 154 2.04 9.49 10.24
N TRP A 155 0.78 9.85 10.02
CA TRP A 155 0.36 10.76 8.94
C TRP A 155 1.00 12.14 9.07
N ALA A 156 1.08 12.69 10.28
CA ALA A 156 1.79 13.94 10.55
C ALA A 156 3.28 13.85 10.17
N LYS A 157 3.96 12.74 10.51
CA LYS A 157 5.39 12.52 10.18
C LYS A 157 5.65 12.39 8.68
N VAL A 158 4.68 11.91 7.90
CA VAL A 158 4.78 11.87 6.43
C VAL A 158 4.25 13.14 5.74
N GLY A 159 3.88 14.16 6.52
CA GLY A 159 3.59 15.52 6.05
C GLY A 159 2.12 15.80 5.73
N PHE A 160 1.20 14.96 6.20
CA PHE A 160 -0.23 15.21 6.08
C PHE A 160 -0.71 16.11 7.22
N ASN A 161 -1.77 16.86 6.97
CA ASN A 161 -2.49 17.67 7.94
C ASN A 161 -3.98 17.32 7.91
N PRO A 162 -4.70 17.38 9.05
CA PRO A 162 -6.14 17.17 9.05
C PRO A 162 -6.84 18.22 8.17
N ALA A 163 -7.81 17.79 7.36
CA ALA A 163 -8.56 18.68 6.45
C ALA A 163 -9.47 19.68 7.19
N GLY A 164 -9.68 19.46 8.48
CA GLY A 164 -10.52 20.26 9.37
C GLY A 164 -10.49 19.70 10.78
N GLU A 165 -11.12 20.40 11.71
CA GLU A 165 -11.22 19.97 13.11
C GLU A 165 -12.01 18.65 13.20
N ASN A 166 -11.46 17.64 13.89
CA ASN A 166 -12.01 16.28 13.98
C ASN A 166 -12.18 15.54 12.63
N SER A 167 -11.46 15.98 11.59
CA SER A 167 -11.53 15.34 10.28
C SER A 167 -10.78 14.00 10.28
N ARG A 168 -11.50 12.92 9.90
CA ARG A 168 -10.88 11.63 9.53
C ARG A 168 -10.26 11.65 8.13
N THR A 169 -10.33 12.78 7.44
CA THR A 169 -9.62 13.01 6.19
C THR A 169 -8.43 13.91 6.43
N TRP A 170 -7.27 13.44 6.01
CA TRP A 170 -6.00 14.15 6.10
C TRP A 170 -5.49 14.44 4.69
N VAL A 171 -4.85 15.59 4.52
CA VAL A 171 -4.44 16.12 3.22
C VAL A 171 -2.97 16.46 3.22
N LYS A 172 -2.31 16.15 2.11
CA LYS A 172 -0.94 16.58 1.81
C LYS A 172 -0.92 17.24 0.45
N ASN A 173 -0.63 18.54 0.42
CA ASN A 173 -0.41 19.29 -0.82
C ASN A 173 1.01 19.05 -1.33
N ILE A 174 1.15 18.93 -2.65
CA ILE A 174 2.41 18.58 -3.35
C ILE A 174 2.97 19.75 -4.14
#